data_AF-A0A9X4MXT1-F1
#
_entry.id   AF-A0A9X4MXT1-F1
#
_cell.length_a   1.000
_cell.length_b   1.000
_cell.length_c   1.000
_cell.angle_alpha   90.00
_cell.angle_beta   90.00
_cell.angle_gamma   90.00
#
_symmetry.space_group_name_H-M   'P 1'
#
loop_
_entity.id
_entity.type
_entity.pdbx_description
1 polymer ?
#
loop_
_entity_poly.entity_id
_entity_poly.type
_entity_poly.pdbx_seq_one_letter_code
_entity_poly.pdbx_strand_id
1 'polypeptide(L)'
;MTNFEELKDKVVRWAFERELHEADPKIQWMRVTEEVGEIRDVLLKPTKFENPEQALKDALGDSLVTLIVLAYQLRLDLVECLEIAYEEIKDRNGKMVNGTYVKSEDLKGRKQ
;
A
#
# COMPACT_ATOMS: atom_id res chain seq x y z
N MET A 1 -20.86 -3.57 7.09
CA MET A 1 -19.57 -3.65 6.37
C MET A 1 -18.50 -3.19 7.34
N THR A 2 -17.40 -3.92 7.45
CA THR A 2 -16.24 -3.53 8.26
C THR A 2 -15.57 -2.33 7.59
N ASN A 3 -15.24 -1.27 8.34
CA ASN A 3 -14.49 -0.13 7.81
C ASN A 3 -12.97 -0.38 7.92
N PHE A 4 -12.17 0.51 7.32
CA PHE A 4 -10.71 0.39 7.31
C PHE A 4 -10.12 0.38 8.74
N GLU A 5 -10.62 1.26 9.61
CA GLU A 5 -10.15 1.39 11.00
C GLU A 5 -10.31 0.07 11.78
N GLU A 6 -11.50 -0.53 11.69
CA GLU A 6 -11.79 -1.80 12.34
C GLU A 6 -10.92 -2.96 11.83
N LEU A 7 -10.54 -2.94 10.55
CA LEU A 7 -9.64 -3.95 9.97
C LEU A 7 -8.18 -3.70 10.39
N LYS A 8 -7.74 -2.43 10.36
CA LYS A 8 -6.41 -2.00 10.84
C LYS A 8 -6.19 -2.49 12.27
N ASP A 9 -7.14 -2.23 13.17
CA ASP A 9 -7.04 -2.61 14.58
C ASP A 9 -6.98 -4.13 14.78
N LYS A 10 -7.72 -4.89 13.97
CA LYS A 10 -7.64 -6.36 13.97
C LYS A 10 -6.26 -6.86 13.55
N VAL A 11 -5.64 -6.23 12.55
CA VAL A 11 -4.29 -6.58 12.10
C VAL A 11 -3.25 -6.21 13.16
N VAL A 12 -3.35 -5.03 13.77
CA VAL A 12 -2.48 -4.61 14.88
C VAL A 12 -2.57 -5.59 16.04
N ARG A 13 -3.78 -5.98 16.43
CA ARG A 13 -4.01 -6.99 17.47
C ARG A 13 -3.40 -8.34 17.10
N TRP A 14 -3.61 -8.81 15.87
CA TRP A 14 -3.04 -10.07 15.38
C TRP A 14 -1.50 -10.07 15.43
N ALA A 15 -0.88 -8.92 15.15
CA ALA A 15 0.57 -8.72 15.20
C ALA A 15 1.10 -8.64 16.63
N PHE A 16 0.37 -7.97 17.53
CA PHE A 16 0.68 -7.92 18.96
C PHE A 16 0.66 -9.32 19.59
N GLU A 17 -0.38 -10.11 19.32
CA GLU A 17 -0.54 -11.48 19.81
C GLU A 17 0.57 -12.44 19.32
N ARG A 18 1.36 -12.04 18.33
CA ARG A 18 2.49 -12.79 17.76
C ARG A 18 3.84 -12.14 18.06
N GLU A 19 3.87 -11.17 18.96
CA GLU A 19 5.10 -10.48 19.38
C GLU A 19 5.85 -9.80 18.21
N LEU A 20 5.16 -9.52 17.10
CA LEU A 20 5.79 -8.92 15.92
C LEU A 20 6.31 -7.50 16.21
N HIS A 21 5.74 -6.81 17.19
CA HIS A 21 6.20 -5.51 17.66
C HIS A 21 7.61 -5.52 18.27
N GLU A 22 8.13 -6.68 18.68
CA GLU A 22 9.50 -6.84 19.19
C GLU A 22 10.50 -7.21 18.09
N ALA A 23 10.03 -7.61 16.90
CA ALA A 23 10.88 -8.01 15.79
C ALA A 23 11.56 -6.82 15.10
N ASP A 24 12.66 -7.08 14.37
CA ASP A 24 13.38 -6.04 13.62
C ASP A 24 12.50 -5.51 12.47
N PRO A 25 12.14 -4.22 12.45
CA PRO A 25 11.33 -3.64 11.38
C PRO A 25 11.99 -3.71 10.00
N LYS A 26 13.31 -3.90 9.91
CA LYS A 26 13.99 -4.14 8.63
C LYS A 26 13.61 -5.47 8.01
N ILE A 27 13.34 -6.50 8.83
CA ILE A 27 12.86 -7.79 8.34
C ILE A 27 11.43 -7.64 7.85
N GLN A 28 10.59 -6.89 8.57
CA GLN A 28 9.23 -6.60 8.13
C GLN A 28 9.19 -5.78 6.84
N TRP A 29 10.12 -4.84 6.65
CA TRP A 29 10.28 -4.14 5.38
C TRP A 29 10.54 -5.10 4.21
N MET A 30 11.33 -6.15 4.40
CA MET A 30 11.53 -7.17 3.37
C MET A 30 10.20 -7.86 3.01
N ARG A 31 9.33 -8.14 3.99
CA ARG A 31 7.98 -8.68 3.74
C ARG A 31 7.12 -7.71 2.94
N VAL A 32 7.11 -6.43 3.30
CA VAL A 32 6.39 -5.41 2.50
C VAL A 32 6.84 -5.44 1.04
N THR A 33 8.14 -5.53 0.77
CA THR A 33 8.63 -5.60 -0.62
C THR A 33 8.28 -6.90 -1.34
N GLU A 34 8.16 -8.00 -0.61
CA GLU A 34 7.73 -9.31 -1.13
C GLU A 34 6.25 -9.25 -1.55
N GLU A 35 5.36 -8.81 -0.67
CA GLU A 35 3.91 -8.73 -0.95
C GLU A 35 3.59 -7.75 -2.08
N VAL A 36 4.26 -6.59 -2.11
CA VAL A 36 4.12 -5.64 -3.22
C VAL A 36 4.63 -6.25 -4.54
N GLY A 37 5.62 -7.15 -4.47
CA GLY A 37 6.11 -7.92 -5.60
C GLY A 37 5.06 -8.89 -6.18
N GLU A 38 4.18 -9.42 -5.35
CA GLU A 38 3.10 -10.30 -5.80
C GLU A 38 2.06 -9.55 -6.66
N ILE A 39 1.74 -8.30 -6.30
CA ILE A 39 0.89 -7.42 -7.11
C ILE A 39 1.45 -7.32 -8.54
N ARG A 40 2.76 -7.06 -8.67
CA ARG A 40 3.45 -7.01 -9.97
C ARG A 40 3.31 -8.33 -10.71
N ASP A 41 3.50 -9.46 -10.04
CA ASP A 41 3.46 -10.77 -10.69
C ASP A 41 2.06 -11.12 -11.19
N VAL A 42 0.99 -10.78 -10.47
CA VAL A 42 -0.39 -10.94 -10.95
C VAL A 42 -0.65 -10.06 -12.17
N LEU A 43 -0.23 -8.80 -12.15
CA LEU A 43 -0.45 -7.85 -13.24
C LEU A 43 0.32 -8.21 -14.53
N LEU A 44 1.58 -8.66 -14.39
CA LEU A 44 2.45 -8.94 -15.54
C LEU A 44 2.35 -10.38 -16.05
N LYS A 45 1.90 -11.32 -15.22
CA LYS A 45 1.84 -12.74 -15.54
C LYS A 45 0.49 -13.36 -15.14
N PRO A 46 -0.65 -12.78 -15.54
CA PRO A 46 -1.97 -13.23 -15.08
C PRO A 46 -2.26 -14.69 -15.46
N THR A 47 -1.69 -15.19 -16.56
CA THR A 47 -1.86 -16.59 -17.00
C THR A 47 -1.26 -17.63 -16.04
N LYS A 48 -0.47 -17.21 -15.05
CA LYS A 48 0.05 -18.09 -14.00
C LYS A 48 -0.93 -18.35 -12.86
N PHE A 49 -2.07 -17.66 -12.84
CA PHE A 49 -3.06 -17.72 -11.77
C PHE A 49 -4.38 -18.27 -12.32
N GLU A 50 -4.99 -19.22 -11.60
CA GLU A 50 -6.30 -19.77 -11.97
C GLU A 50 -7.39 -18.69 -11.94
N ASN A 51 -7.31 -17.79 -10.96
CA ASN A 51 -8.18 -16.63 -10.82
C ASN A 51 -7.36 -15.35 -10.55
N PRO A 52 -6.92 -14.62 -11.60
CA PRO A 52 -6.09 -13.44 -11.45
C PRO A 52 -6.76 -12.30 -10.66
N GLU A 53 -8.09 -12.18 -10.73
CA GLU A 53 -8.82 -11.14 -9.99
C GLU A 53 -8.76 -11.41 -8.48
N GLN A 54 -8.97 -12.66 -8.07
CA GLN A 54 -8.86 -13.03 -6.65
C GLN A 54 -7.41 -12.91 -6.17
N ALA A 55 -6.45 -13.40 -6.94
CA ALA A 55 -5.03 -13.29 -6.60
C ALA A 55 -4.59 -11.83 -6.42
N LEU A 56 -5.12 -10.90 -7.23
CA LEU A 56 -4.84 -9.47 -7.08
C LEU A 56 -5.43 -8.90 -5.79
N LYS A 57 -6.64 -9.33 -5.39
CA LYS A 57 -7.25 -8.91 -4.12
C LYS A 57 -6.43 -9.39 -2.93
N ASP A 58 -5.94 -10.62 -2.98
CA ASP A 58 -5.11 -11.22 -1.94
C ASP A 58 -3.79 -10.46 -1.81
N ALA A 59 -3.05 -10.28 -2.92
CA ALA A 59 -1.77 -9.55 -2.92
C ALA A 59 -1.90 -8.08 -2.44
N LEU A 60 -2.99 -7.40 -2.79
CA LEU A 60 -3.30 -6.05 -2.27
C LEU A 60 -3.58 -6.08 -0.76
N GLY A 61 -4.33 -7.08 -0.30
CA GLY A 61 -4.62 -7.30 1.11
C GLY A 61 -3.36 -7.57 1.93
N ASP A 62 -2.51 -8.47 1.47
CA ASP A 62 -1.26 -8.83 2.15
C ASP A 62 -0.25 -7.66 2.17
N SER A 63 -0.22 -6.85 1.11
CA SER A 63 0.53 -5.59 1.09
C SER A 63 0.03 -4.60 2.16
N LEU A 64 -1.29 -4.49 2.36
CA LEU A 64 -1.84 -3.66 3.43
C LEU A 64 -1.52 -4.22 4.81
N VAL A 65 -1.66 -5.54 5.02
CA VAL A 65 -1.34 -6.21 6.28
C VAL A 65 0.11 -5.95 6.66
N THR A 66 1.05 -6.17 5.73
CA THR A 66 2.48 -6.00 6.01
C THR A 66 2.86 -4.55 6.29
N LEU A 67 2.23 -3.57 5.63
CA LEU A 67 2.41 -2.15 5.91
C LEU A 67 1.83 -1.73 7.27
N ILE A 68 0.65 -2.24 7.65
CA ILE A 68 0.06 -1.98 8.98
C ILE A 68 0.99 -2.51 10.07
N VAL A 69 1.51 -3.72 9.92
CA VAL A 69 2.45 -4.31 10.88
C VAL A 69 3.75 -3.52 10.97
N LEU A 70 4.29 -3.06 9.83
CA LEU A 70 5.50 -2.22 9.83
C LEU A 70 5.28 -0.88 10.55
N ALA A 71 4.17 -0.20 10.27
CA ALA A 71 3.80 1.04 10.95
C ALA A 71 3.70 0.81 12.47
N TYR A 72 3.06 -0.29 12.88
CA TYR A 72 2.93 -0.66 14.28
C TYR A 72 4.29 -0.90 14.96
N GLN A 73 5.21 -1.63 14.33
CA GLN A 73 6.59 -1.82 14.83
C GLN A 73 7.35 -0.51 14.97
N LEU A 74 7.13 0.43 14.06
CA LEU A 74 7.74 1.77 14.07
C LEU A 74 7.02 2.76 15.00
N ARG A 75 5.97 2.32 15.70
CA ARG A 75 5.13 3.16 16.58
C ARG A 75 4.48 4.33 15.85
N LEU A 76 4.03 4.09 14.62
CA LEU A 76 3.32 5.04 13.77
C LEU A 76 1.86 4.60 13.62
N ASP A 77 0.92 5.55 13.61
CA ASP A 77 -0.43 5.27 13.14
C ASP A 77 -0.46 5.38 11.61
N LEU A 78 -0.84 4.29 10.94
CA LEU A 78 -0.92 4.26 9.48
C LEU A 78 -1.98 5.23 8.94
N VAL A 79 -3.05 5.50 9.68
CA VAL A 79 -4.12 6.42 9.29
C VAL A 79 -3.62 7.85 9.34
N GLU A 80 -2.87 8.22 10.37
CA GLU A 80 -2.21 9.53 10.45
C GLU A 80 -1.21 9.70 9.29
N CYS A 81 -0.43 8.66 8.99
CA CYS A 81 0.49 8.67 7.85
C CYS A 81 -0.27 8.87 6.51
N LEU A 82 -1.43 8.23 6.35
CA LEU A 82 -2.28 8.38 5.17
C LEU A 82 -2.93 9.78 5.12
N GLU A 83 -3.34 10.34 6.25
CA GLU A 83 -3.89 11.70 6.35
C GLU A 83 -2.86 12.74 5.90
N ILE A 84 -1.63 12.66 6.40
CA ILE A 84 -0.52 13.53 5.96
C ILE A 84 -0.32 13.42 4.44
N ALA A 85 -0.28 12.19 3.90
CA ALA A 85 -0.14 11.99 2.46
C ALA A 85 -1.35 12.52 1.67
N TYR A 86 -2.57 12.41 2.21
CA TYR A 86 -3.78 12.92 1.59
C TYR A 86 -3.77 14.44 1.49
N GLU A 87 -3.39 15.13 2.58
CA GLU A 87 -3.27 16.58 2.63
C GLU A 87 -2.31 17.12 1.56
N GLU A 88 -1.25 16.38 1.24
CA GLU A 88 -0.29 16.69 0.18
C GLU A 88 -0.81 16.43 -1.26
N ILE A 89 -1.86 15.61 -1.42
CA ILE A 89 -2.39 15.24 -2.74
C ILE A 89 -3.76 15.83 -3.07
N LYS A 90 -4.54 16.24 -2.07
CA LYS A 90 -5.94 16.64 -2.24
C LYS A 90 -6.13 17.86 -3.17
N ASP A 91 -5.18 18.78 -3.15
CA ASP A 91 -5.22 20.01 -3.96
C ASP A 91 -4.38 19.90 -5.24
N ARG A 92 -3.84 18.71 -5.56
CA ARG A 92 -3.03 18.53 -6.77
C ARG A 92 -3.89 18.72 -8.01
N ASN A 93 -3.50 19.69 -8.84
CA ASN A 93 -4.08 19.90 -10.16
C ASN A 93 -3.21 19.25 -11.24
N GLY A 94 -3.85 18.56 -12.18
CA GLY A 94 -3.18 17.77 -13.21
C GLY A 94 -4.18 17.08 -14.13
N LYS A 95 -3.68 16.33 -15.11
CA LYS A 95 -4.53 15.58 -16.04
C LYS A 95 -3.90 14.24 -16.39
N MET A 96 -4.74 13.30 -16.79
CA MET A 96 -4.28 12.03 -17.36
C MET A 96 -3.69 12.27 -18.74
N VAL A 97 -2.45 11.81 -18.95
CA VAL A 97 -1.77 11.80 -20.26
C VAL A 97 -1.17 10.41 -20.43
N ASN A 98 -1.59 9.68 -21.47
CA ASN A 98 -1.11 8.32 -21.78
C ASN A 98 -1.16 7.37 -20.56
N GLY A 99 -2.26 7.40 -19.80
CA GLY A 99 -2.45 6.53 -18.63
C GLY A 99 -1.69 6.96 -17.37
N THR A 100 -0.98 8.08 -17.38
CA THR A 100 -0.27 8.61 -16.20
C THR A 100 -0.87 9.96 -15.78
N TYR A 101 -1.02 10.19 -14.47
CA TYR A 101 -1.38 11.49 -13.95
C TYR A 101 -0.19 12.45 -14.04
N VAL A 102 -0.33 13.53 -14.81
CA VAL A 102 0.72 14.56 -14.99
C VAL A 102 0.28 15.85 -14.28
N LYS A 103 1.12 16.36 -13.39
CA LYS A 103 0.87 17.60 -12.65
C LYS A 103 0.83 18.79 -13.62
N SER A 104 -0.02 19.77 -13.33
CA SER A 104 -0.20 20.95 -14.18
C SER A 104 1.08 21.78 -14.35
N GLU A 105 1.98 21.76 -13.37
CA GLU A 105 3.29 22.41 -13.43
C GLU A 105 4.24 21.74 -14.44
N ASP A 106 4.24 20.41 -14.48
CA ASP A 106 5.07 19.60 -15.39
C ASP A 106 4.60 19.69 -16.86
N LEU A 107 3.33 20.05 -17.09
CA LEU A 107 2.78 20.27 -18.44
C LEU A 107 3.34 21.53 -19.10
N LYS A 108 3.75 22.54 -18.31
CA LYS A 108 4.24 23.83 -18.84
C LYS A 108 5.66 23.73 -19.41
N GLY A 109 6.41 22.67 -19.07
CA GLY A 109 7.78 22.42 -19.56
C GLY A 109 7.87 21.74 -20.92
N ARG A 110 6.77 21.19 -21.46
CA ARG A 110 6.74 20.60 -22.81
C ARG A 110 6.25 21.64 -23.83
N LYS A 111 7.06 22.65 -24.13
CA LYS A 111 6.87 23.41 -25.36
C LYS A 111 7.19 22.49 -26.54
N GLN A 112 6.23 22.37 -27.46
CA GLN A 112 6.38 21.74 -28.78
C GLN A 112 7.57 22.34 -29.53
#